data_AF-A0A3B8MF24-F1
#
_entry.id   AF-A0A3B8MF24-F1
#
_cell.length_a   1.000
_cell.length_b   1.000
_cell.length_c   1.000
_cell.angle_alpha   90.00
_cell.angle_beta   90.00
_cell.angle_gamma   90.00
#
_symmetry.space_group_name_H-M   'P 1'
#
loop_
_entity.id
_entity.type
_entity.pdbx_description
1 polymer ?
#
loop_
_entity_poly.entity_id
_entity_poly.type
_entity_poly.pdbx_seq_one_letter_code
_entity_poly.pdbx_strand_id
1 'polypeptide(L)' 'MSYLPLIAGFVTAILATRLLVSIAPRLGFVDVPNERSMHVLPVPTIGGMGLLFGVWVA' A
#
# COMPACT_ATOMS: atom_id res chain seq x y z
N MET A 1 7.93 15.02 24.39
CA MET A 1 7.57 13.88 23.51
C MET A 1 7.98 14.23 22.10
N SER A 2 8.71 13.35 21.41
CA SER A 2 9.13 13.58 20.02
C SER A 2 8.11 12.95 19.07
N TYR A 3 7.59 13.74 18.12
CA TYR A 3 6.66 13.27 17.09
C TYR A 3 7.36 12.80 15.81
N LEU A 4 8.70 12.92 15.74
CA LEU A 4 9.51 12.50 14.61
C LEU A 4 9.26 11.05 14.15
N PRO A 5 9.18 10.02 15.03
CA PRO A 5 8.90 8.66 14.58
C PRO A 5 7.55 8.52 13.88
N LEU A 6 6.51 9.16 14.40
CA LEU A 6 5.16 9.12 13.81
C LEU A 6 5.14 9.76 12.42
N ILE A 7 5.85 10.89 12.27
CA ILE A 7 5.99 11.56 10.97
C ILE A 7 6.79 10.67 10.00
N ALA A 8 7.90 10.08 10.45
CA ALA A 8 8.72 9.19 9.65
C ALA A 8 7.94 7.94 9.20
N GLY A 9 7.17 7.32 10.09
CA GLY A 9 6.30 6.19 9.77
C GLY A 9 5.19 6.55 8.77
N PHE A 10 4.55 7.71 8.94
CA PHE A 10 3.53 8.20 8.01
C PHE A 10 4.10 8.44 6.60
N VAL A 11 5.25 9.11 6.50
CA VAL A 11 5.94 9.35 5.22
C VAL A 11 6.35 8.02 4.59
N THR A 12 6.91 7.10 5.39
CA THR A 12 7.30 5.76 4.93
C THR A 12 6.11 4.98 4.38
N ALA A 13 4.97 5.01 5.08
CA ALA A 13 3.75 4.33 4.63
C ALA A 13 3.25 4.85 3.28
N ILE A 14 3.25 6.18 3.08
CA ILE A 14 2.84 6.79 1.80
C ILE A 14 3.77 6.35 0.67
N LEU A 15 5.08 6.46 0.88
CA LEU A 15 6.07 6.14 -0.14
C LEU A 15 6.04 4.65 -0.49
N ALA A 16 5.98 3.78 0.53
CA ALA A 16 5.90 2.35 0.33
C ALA A 16 4.61 1.95 -0.40
N THR A 17 3.46 2.53 -0.02
CA THR A 17 2.18 2.24 -0.70
C THR A 17 2.22 2.67 -2.17
N ARG A 18 2.78 3.86 -2.47
CA ARG A 18 2.95 4.33 -3.85
C ARG A 18 3.84 3.40 -4.67
N LEU A 19 4.94 2.94 -4.09
CA LEU A 19 5.84 2.00 -4.73
C LEU A 19 5.14 0.67 -5.01
N LEU A 20 4.45 0.11 -4.01
CA LEU A 20 3.73 -1.16 -4.12
C LEU A 20 2.62 -1.11 -5.17
N VAL A 21 1.87 -0.03 -5.26
CA VAL A 21 0.84 0.17 -6.31
C VAL A 21 1.44 0.10 -7.71
N SER A 22 2.66 0.64 -7.91
CA SER A 22 3.33 0.60 -9.22
C SER A 22 3.89 -0.77 -9.59
N ILE A 23 4.28 -1.56 -8.58
CA ILE A 23 4.91 -2.88 -8.76
C ILE A 23 3.85 -4.00 -8.82
N ALA A 24 2.74 -3.85 -8.10
CA ALA A 24 1.70 -4.87 -7.95
C ALA A 24 1.18 -5.45 -9.29
N PRO A 25 0.89 -4.65 -10.34
CA PRO A 25 0.45 -5.19 -11.63
C PRO A 25 1.51 -6.05 -12.31
N ARG A 26 2.80 -5.71 -12.14
CA ARG A 26 3.91 -6.46 -12.76
C ARG A 26 4.16 -7.80 -12.07
N LEU A 27 3.87 -7.88 -10.77
CA LEU A 27 4.02 -9.10 -9.98
C LEU A 27 2.75 -9.95 -9.94
N GLY A 28 1.64 -9.49 -10.54
CA GLY A 28 0.35 -10.17 -10.50
C GLY A 28 -0.41 -10.04 -9.17
N PHE A 29 0.02 -9.15 -8.27
CA PHE A 29 -0.67 -8.85 -7.00
C PHE A 29 -1.83 -7.87 -7.19
N VAL A 30 -2.74 -8.22 -8.09
CA VAL A 30 -3.93 -7.43 -8.41
C VAL A 30 -5.17 -8.29 -8.30
N ASP A 31 -6.24 -7.71 -7.75
CA ASP A 31 -7.56 -8.31 -7.75
C ASP A 31 -8.26 -7.95 -9.06
N VAL A 32 -8.58 -8.97 -9.86
CA VAL A 32 -9.25 -8.80 -11.15
C VAL A 32 -10.76 -8.79 -10.89
N PRO A 33 -11.50 -7.79 -11.43
CA PRO A 33 -12.93 -7.66 -11.16
C PRO A 33 -13.73 -8.89 -11.64
N ASN A 34 -14.71 -9.29 -10.83
CA ASN A 34 -15.64 -10.38 -11.09
C ASN A 34 -17.10 -9.89 -11.07
N GLU A 35 -18.07 -10.81 -11.24
CA GLU A 35 -19.51 -10.50 -11.25
C GLU A 35 -20.03 -9.79 -9.98
N ARG A 36 -19.27 -9.84 -8.89
CA ARG A 36 -19.58 -9.19 -7.60
C ARG A 36 -18.75 -7.93 -7.34
N SER A 37 -17.77 -7.60 -8.19
CA SER A 37 -16.89 -6.44 -8.01
C SER A 37 -17.58 -5.16 -8.43
N MET A 38 -17.53 -4.13 -7.56
CA MET A 38 -18.01 -2.78 -7.91
C MET A 38 -16.98 -1.95 -8.69
N HIS A 39 -15.71 -2.37 -8.68
CA HIS A 39 -14.64 -1.72 -9.43
C HIS A 39 -14.53 -2.32 -10.83
N VAL A 40 -14.25 -1.46 -11.82
CA VAL A 40 -14.07 -1.86 -13.23
C VAL A 40 -12.61 -2.11 -13.60
N LEU A 41 -11.67 -1.65 -12.77
CA LEU A 41 -10.23 -1.81 -13.00
C LEU A 41 -9.63 -2.79 -11.97
N PRO A 42 -8.55 -3.51 -12.33
CA PRO A 42 -7.82 -4.32 -11.37
C PRO A 42 -7.21 -3.47 -10.24
N VAL A 43 -7.34 -3.92 -9.00
CA VAL A 43 -6.89 -3.16 -7.81
C VAL A 43 -5.72 -3.88 -7.14
N PRO A 44 -4.61 -3.20 -6.79
CA PRO A 44 -3.50 -3.79 -6.04
C PRO A 44 -3.96 -4.35 -4.68
N THR A 45 -3.59 -5.60 -4.37
CA THR A 45 -3.99 -6.27 -3.11
C THR A 45 -2.98 -6.13 -1.98
N ILE A 46 -1.78 -5.66 -2.29
CA ILE A 46 -0.64 -5.62 -1.36
C ILE A 46 -0.45 -4.29 -0.61
N GLY A 47 -1.46 -3.41 -0.62
CA GLY A 47 -1.40 -2.09 0.02
C GLY A 47 -1.10 -2.15 1.52
N GLY A 48 -1.56 -3.20 2.21
CA GLY A 48 -1.31 -3.40 3.65
C GLY A 48 0.18 -3.48 4.03
N MET A 49 1.04 -3.92 3.10
CA MET A 49 2.49 -3.93 3.35
C MET A 49 3.06 -2.52 3.52
N GLY A 50 2.51 -1.52 2.82
CA GLY A 50 2.90 -0.12 2.99
C GLY A 50 2.64 0.37 4.42
N LEU A 51 1.50 -0.01 5.00
CA LEU A 51 1.17 0.32 6.39
C LEU A 51 2.11 -0.38 7.38
N LEU A 52 2.41 -1.66 7.17
CA LEU A 52 3.34 -2.41 8.02
C LEU A 52 4.74 -1.76 8.06
N PHE A 53 5.25 -1.30 6.92
CA PHE A 53 6.52 -0.58 6.88
C PHE A 53 6.47 0.74 7.64
N GLY A 54 5.36 1.48 7.56
CA GLY A 54 5.18 2.71 8.34
C GLY A 54 5.16 2.46 9.85
N VAL A 55 4.46 1.42 10.30
CA VAL A 55 4.41 1.02 11.72
C VAL A 55 5.78 0.54 12.22
N TRP A 56 6.57 -0.12 11.38
CA TRP A 56 7.92 -0.56 11.78
C TRP A 56 8.88 0.63 11.95
N VAL A 57 8.72 1.71 11.17
CA VAL A 57 9.58 2.90 11.28
C VAL A 57 9.21 3.83 12.45
N ALA A 58 7.93 3.86 12.86
CA ALA A 58 7.45 4.67 13.97
C ALA A 58 7.76 4.05 15.33
#